data_AF-A0A7G8VCC2-F1
#
_entry.id   AF-A0A7G8VCC2-F1
#
_cell.length_a   1.000
_cell.length_b   1.000
_cell.length_c   1.000
_cell.angle_alpha   90.00
_cell.angle_beta   90.00
_cell.angle_gamma   90.00
#
_symmetry.space_group_name_H-M   'P 1'
#
loop_
_entity.id
_entity.type
_entity.pdbx_description
1 polymer ?
#
loop_
_entity_poly.entity_id
_entity_poly.type
_entity_poly.pdbx_seq_one_letter_code
_entity_poly.pdbx_strand_id
1 'polypeptide(L)'
;MSGVSDFASTAQSVAAALLAATNDPADAVRMLTTLSIFTPSQATPVSAVGVAMSTMQSGCGDLFRRAALVALCRASTSYQPSSFDDAAALRTQITNLLDAEILIAGDQGADATFEALRNLRTAVVRDLTARGANLAQLATITSPTTMPSTVIAQRVYRDSERADELVIQADPRHPAFMPVSFQALSK
;
A
#
# COMPACT_ATOMS: atom_id res chain seq x y z
N MET A 1 18.44 23.84 -22.11
CA MET A 1 17.64 22.66 -22.53
C MET A 1 17.04 21.97 -21.30
N SER A 2 16.41 22.73 -20.38
CA SER A 2 16.08 22.26 -19.02
C SER A 2 14.61 21.88 -18.78
N GLY A 3 13.69 22.19 -19.71
CA GLY A 3 12.26 22.08 -19.43
C GLY A 3 11.75 20.67 -19.06
N VAL A 4 12.22 19.62 -19.73
CA VAL A 4 11.70 18.25 -19.52
C VAL A 4 12.24 17.62 -18.24
N SER A 5 13.54 17.78 -17.96
CA SER A 5 14.14 17.31 -16.70
C SER A 5 13.57 18.06 -15.49
N ASP A 6 13.37 19.38 -15.63
CA ASP A 6 12.81 20.21 -14.57
C ASP A 6 11.36 19.80 -14.30
N PHE A 7 10.56 19.58 -15.34
CA PHE A 7 9.19 19.07 -15.23
C PHE A 7 9.14 17.70 -14.53
N ALA A 8 10.00 16.76 -14.95
CA ALA A 8 10.08 15.44 -14.33
C ALA A 8 10.47 15.51 -12.85
N SER A 9 11.46 16.34 -12.50
CA SER A 9 11.87 16.54 -11.12
C SER A 9 10.76 17.17 -10.26
N THR A 10 10.00 18.11 -10.83
CA THR A 10 8.89 18.78 -10.15
C THR A 10 7.72 17.82 -9.93
N ALA A 11 7.41 16.97 -10.91
CA ALA A 11 6.39 15.93 -10.77
C ALA A 11 6.74 14.95 -9.64
N GLN A 12 8.01 14.55 -9.56
CA GLN A 12 8.50 13.70 -8.47
C GLN A 12 8.49 14.41 -7.11
N SER A 13 8.82 15.71 -7.07
CA SER A 13 8.78 16.48 -5.82
C SER A 13 7.37 16.64 -5.28
N VAL A 14 6.34 16.69 -6.14
CA VAL A 14 4.93 16.71 -5.68
C VAL A 14 4.59 15.41 -4.94
N ALA A 15 4.94 14.25 -5.51
CA ALA A 15 4.69 12.97 -4.85
C ALA A 15 5.47 12.83 -3.53
N ALA A 16 6.72 13.34 -3.49
CA ALA A 16 7.53 13.36 -2.28
C ALA A 16 6.99 14.34 -1.22
N ALA A 17 6.50 15.51 -1.63
CA ALA A 17 5.90 16.50 -0.73
C ALA A 17 4.59 15.98 -0.14
N LEU A 18 3.78 15.28 -0.93
CA LEU A 18 2.56 14.63 -0.43
C LEU A 18 2.89 13.61 0.65
N LEU A 19 3.91 12.78 0.41
CA LEU A 19 4.42 11.82 1.40
C LEU A 19 4.94 12.51 2.68
N ALA A 20 5.64 13.64 2.54
CA ALA A 20 6.15 14.39 3.68
C ALA A 20 5.06 15.14 4.47
N ALA A 21 3.94 15.47 3.83
CA ALA A 21 2.82 16.18 4.44
C ALA A 21 1.88 15.25 5.24
N THR A 22 1.93 13.95 4.99
CA THR A 22 1.08 12.98 5.69
C THR A 22 1.78 12.46 6.95
N ASN A 23 1.13 12.67 8.10
CA ASN A 23 1.67 12.21 9.40
C ASN A 23 1.41 10.72 9.66
N ASP A 24 0.36 10.14 9.09
CA ASP A 24 0.03 8.72 9.23
C ASP A 24 0.49 7.93 7.99
N PRO A 25 1.43 6.97 8.13
CA PRO A 25 1.87 6.10 7.04
C PRO A 25 0.73 5.36 6.33
N ALA A 26 -0.34 4.99 7.03
CA ALA A 26 -1.49 4.31 6.44
C ALA A 26 -2.26 5.24 5.48
N ASP A 27 -2.46 6.50 5.88
CA ASP A 27 -3.06 7.51 5.00
C ASP A 27 -2.16 7.82 3.80
N ALA A 28 -0.84 7.86 4.00
CA ALA A 28 0.11 8.08 2.92
C ALA A 28 -0.02 6.97 1.86
N VAL A 29 -0.09 5.71 2.29
CA VAL A 29 -0.32 4.56 1.41
C VAL A 29 -1.65 4.69 0.67
N ARG A 30 -2.73 5.07 1.35
CA ARG A 30 -4.07 5.22 0.74
C ARG A 30 -4.12 6.33 -0.31
N MET A 31 -3.55 7.50 -0.01
CA MET A 31 -3.50 8.63 -0.93
C MET A 31 -2.62 8.32 -2.16
N LEU A 32 -1.43 7.75 -1.95
CA LEU A 32 -0.52 7.42 -3.03
C LEU A 32 -1.03 6.26 -3.89
N THR A 33 -1.78 5.32 -3.32
CA THR A 33 -2.49 4.28 -4.09
C THR A 33 -3.46 4.92 -5.09
N THR A 34 -4.21 5.93 -4.65
CA THR A 34 -5.16 6.65 -5.52
C THR A 34 -4.45 7.40 -6.65
N LEU A 35 -3.29 8.00 -6.37
CA LEU A 35 -2.50 8.69 -7.40
C LEU A 35 -1.81 7.73 -8.37
N SER A 36 -1.48 6.52 -7.92
CA SER A 36 -0.78 5.53 -8.76
C SER A 36 -1.61 5.00 -9.93
N ILE A 37 -2.92 5.23 -9.94
CA ILE A 37 -3.83 4.83 -11.03
C ILE A 37 -4.26 6.01 -11.91
N PHE A 38 -3.63 7.18 -11.76
CA PHE A 38 -4.00 8.38 -12.50
C PHE A 38 -3.89 8.20 -14.03
N THR A 39 -4.94 8.61 -14.73
CA THR A 39 -4.94 8.68 -16.20
C THR A 39 -5.47 10.04 -16.66
N PRO A 40 -4.79 10.70 -17.63
CA PRO A 40 -5.29 11.93 -18.22
C PRO A 40 -6.56 11.64 -19.04
N SER A 41 -7.63 12.42 -18.82
CA SER A 41 -8.93 12.21 -19.47
C SER A 41 -9.35 13.31 -20.44
N GLN A 42 -8.48 14.29 -20.69
CA GLN A 42 -8.83 15.44 -21.53
C GLN A 42 -8.84 15.05 -23.02
N ALA A 43 -10.00 15.20 -23.67
CA ALA A 43 -10.14 14.93 -25.09
C ALA A 43 -9.22 15.83 -25.92
N THR A 44 -8.47 15.22 -26.83
CA THR A 44 -7.61 15.94 -27.78
C THR A 44 -8.25 15.92 -29.18
N PRO A 45 -8.07 16.98 -29.98
CA PRO A 45 -8.55 17.00 -31.37
C PRO A 45 -7.93 15.87 -32.21
N VAL A 46 -8.60 15.44 -33.29
CA VAL A 46 -8.07 14.40 -34.21
C VAL A 46 -7.04 14.95 -35.20
N SER A 47 -6.67 16.24 -35.08
CA SER A 47 -5.63 16.85 -35.91
C SER A 47 -4.24 16.29 -35.56
N ALA A 48 -3.26 16.46 -36.45
CA ALA A 48 -1.88 16.05 -36.19
C ALA A 48 -1.32 16.68 -34.88
N VAL A 49 -1.71 17.92 -34.57
CA VAL A 49 -1.38 18.59 -33.31
C VAL A 49 -2.05 17.90 -32.13
N GLY A 50 -3.32 17.50 -32.26
CA GLY A 50 -4.03 16.80 -31.20
C GLY A 50 -3.51 15.39 -30.94
N VAL A 51 -3.02 14.68 -31.96
CA VAL A 51 -2.28 13.42 -31.78
C VAL A 51 -1.02 13.63 -30.94
N ALA A 52 -0.23 14.67 -31.24
CA ALA A 52 0.96 15.02 -30.45
C ALA A 52 0.60 15.41 -29.00
N MET A 53 -0.52 16.11 -28.79
CA MET A 53 -1.05 16.43 -27.46
C MET A 53 -1.44 15.15 -26.71
N SER A 54 -2.07 14.18 -27.37
CA SER A 54 -2.45 12.89 -26.78
C SER A 54 -1.22 12.11 -26.31
N THR A 55 -0.18 12.04 -27.14
CA THR A 55 1.10 11.40 -26.77
C THR A 55 1.74 12.07 -25.55
N MET A 56 1.76 13.40 -25.52
CA MET A 56 2.30 14.16 -24.39
C MET A 56 1.49 13.94 -23.11
N GLN A 57 0.16 13.91 -23.21
CA GLN A 57 -0.72 13.63 -22.08
C GLN A 57 -0.45 12.25 -21.50
N SER A 58 -0.42 11.21 -22.34
CA SER A 58 -0.11 9.84 -21.91
C SER A 58 1.24 9.76 -21.21
N GLY A 59 2.30 10.36 -21.78
CA GLY A 59 3.62 10.39 -21.16
C GLY A 59 3.65 11.11 -19.80
N CYS A 60 2.90 12.22 -19.65
CA CYS A 60 2.72 12.87 -18.36
C CYS A 60 1.98 11.97 -17.37
N GLY A 61 0.94 11.26 -17.82
CA GLY A 61 0.21 10.27 -17.02
C GLY A 61 1.13 9.18 -16.48
N ASP A 62 1.95 8.59 -17.34
CA ASP A 62 2.94 7.57 -16.97
C ASP A 62 3.95 8.11 -15.95
N LEU A 63 4.46 9.33 -16.16
CA LEU A 63 5.37 10.00 -15.22
C LEU A 63 4.73 10.17 -13.83
N PHE A 64 3.49 10.68 -13.76
CA PHE A 64 2.81 10.90 -12.48
C PHE A 64 2.49 9.58 -11.77
N ARG A 65 2.01 8.56 -12.49
CA ARG A 65 1.77 7.23 -11.91
C ARG A 65 3.05 6.63 -11.35
N ARG A 66 4.14 6.63 -12.12
CA ARG A 66 5.45 6.10 -11.70
C ARG A 66 6.03 6.86 -10.50
N ALA A 67 5.92 8.19 -10.49
CA ALA A 67 6.35 9.00 -9.35
C ALA A 67 5.56 8.68 -8.08
N ALA A 68 4.23 8.53 -8.19
CA ALA A 68 3.36 8.12 -7.08
C ALA A 68 3.69 6.70 -6.58
N LEU A 69 3.94 5.75 -7.48
CA LEU A 69 4.35 4.38 -7.16
C LEU A 69 5.68 4.33 -6.41
N VAL A 70 6.67 5.11 -6.83
CA VAL A 70 7.95 5.22 -6.12
C VAL A 70 7.74 5.82 -4.72
N ALA A 71 6.91 6.85 -4.60
CA ALA A 71 6.57 7.42 -3.30
C ALA A 71 5.80 6.42 -2.41
N LEU A 72 4.87 5.64 -2.97
CA LEU A 72 4.15 4.57 -2.27
C LEU A 72 5.12 3.52 -1.70
N CYS A 73 6.09 3.09 -2.51
CA CYS A 73 7.13 2.15 -2.08
C CYS A 73 8.04 2.74 -0.99
N ARG A 74 8.23 4.06 -0.95
CA ARG A 74 8.93 4.72 0.15
C ARG A 74 8.04 4.80 1.39
N ALA A 75 6.76 5.13 1.25
CA ALA A 75 5.81 5.15 2.37
C ALA A 75 5.72 3.78 3.07
N SER A 76 5.75 2.69 2.30
CA SER A 76 5.70 1.35 2.85
C SER A 76 6.92 1.01 3.72
N THR A 77 8.07 1.65 3.51
CA THR A 77 9.25 1.47 4.39
C THR A 77 9.04 2.05 5.80
N SER A 78 8.23 3.10 5.91
CA SER A 78 7.85 3.72 7.19
C SER A 78 6.61 3.10 7.83
N TYR A 79 5.81 2.37 7.06
CA TYR A 79 4.65 1.63 7.57
C TYR A 79 5.12 0.44 8.43
N GLN A 80 4.56 0.33 9.63
CA GLN A 80 4.83 -0.77 10.55
C GLN A 80 3.63 -1.74 10.52
N PRO A 81 3.75 -2.92 9.88
CA PRO A 81 2.66 -3.86 9.83
C PRO A 81 2.35 -4.42 11.22
N SER A 82 1.06 -4.56 11.49
CA SER A 82 0.53 -5.03 12.78
C SER A 82 0.50 -6.56 12.90
N SER A 83 0.39 -7.26 11.78
CA SER A 83 0.32 -8.72 11.69
C SER A 83 1.00 -9.21 10.41
N PHE A 84 1.26 -10.53 10.34
CA PHE A 84 1.74 -11.15 9.10
C PHE A 84 0.77 -10.92 7.93
N ASP A 85 -0.54 -11.02 8.19
CA ASP A 85 -1.57 -10.88 7.17
C ASP A 85 -1.69 -9.43 6.67
N ASP A 86 -1.53 -8.45 7.56
CA ASP A 86 -1.44 -7.02 7.20
C ASP A 86 -0.20 -6.75 6.31
N ALA A 87 0.97 -7.28 6.69
CA ALA A 87 2.17 -7.20 5.87
C ALA A 87 1.97 -7.87 4.49
N ALA A 88 1.31 -9.02 4.45
CA ALA A 88 1.02 -9.75 3.22
C ALA A 88 0.00 -9.02 2.33
N ALA A 89 -1.02 -8.40 2.93
CA ALA A 89 -2.02 -7.59 2.23
C ALA A 89 -1.38 -6.36 1.59
N LEU A 90 -0.59 -5.59 2.36
CA LEU A 90 0.14 -4.43 1.86
C LEU A 90 1.11 -4.82 0.74
N ARG A 91 1.86 -5.92 0.92
CA ARG A 91 2.76 -6.45 -0.10
C ARG A 91 2.00 -6.75 -1.38
N THR A 92 0.89 -7.48 -1.29
CA THR A 92 0.07 -7.88 -2.45
C THR A 92 -0.50 -6.66 -3.17
N GLN A 93 -0.98 -5.67 -2.43
CA GLN A 93 -1.48 -4.41 -2.98
C GLN A 93 -0.40 -3.68 -3.79
N ILE A 94 0.79 -3.48 -3.21
CA ILE A 94 1.88 -2.77 -3.89
C ILE A 94 2.39 -3.58 -5.09
N THR A 95 2.52 -4.91 -4.98
CA THR A 95 2.97 -5.74 -6.11
C THR A 95 1.98 -5.70 -7.27
N ASN A 96 0.67 -5.69 -7.00
CA ASN A 96 -0.33 -5.62 -8.06
C ASN A 96 -0.25 -4.29 -8.84
N LEU A 97 -0.02 -3.17 -8.14
CA LEU A 97 0.16 -1.86 -8.76
C LEU A 97 1.46 -1.80 -9.59
N LEU A 98 2.55 -2.37 -9.06
CA LEU A 98 3.81 -2.48 -9.79
C LEU A 98 3.68 -3.36 -11.02
N ASP A 99 2.99 -4.50 -10.92
CA ASP A 99 2.80 -5.44 -12.03
C ASP A 99 1.99 -4.81 -13.17
N ALA A 100 0.96 -4.00 -12.83
CA ALA A 100 0.22 -3.23 -13.82
C ALA A 100 1.11 -2.21 -14.57
N GLU A 101 1.95 -1.47 -13.85
CA GLU A 101 2.83 -0.46 -14.48
C GLU A 101 4.01 -1.11 -15.23
N ILE A 102 4.50 -2.28 -14.80
CA ILE A 102 5.49 -3.09 -15.52
C ILE A 102 4.93 -3.53 -16.87
N LEU A 103 3.67 -3.97 -16.93
CA LEU A 103 3.01 -4.36 -18.17
C LEU A 103 2.92 -3.17 -19.13
N ILE A 104 2.50 -2.01 -18.64
CA ILE A 104 2.45 -0.76 -19.43
C ILE A 104 3.83 -0.40 -19.98
N ALA A 105 4.88 -0.47 -19.15
CA ALA A 105 6.25 -0.19 -19.60
C ALA A 105 6.73 -1.18 -20.67
N GLY A 106 6.33 -2.46 -20.56
CA GLY A 106 6.60 -3.49 -21.56
C GLY A 106 5.91 -3.22 -22.89
N ASP A 107 4.62 -2.90 -22.88
CA ASP A 107 3.84 -2.55 -24.08
C ASP A 107 4.40 -1.30 -24.79
N GLN A 108 5.01 -0.38 -24.03
CA GLN A 108 5.67 0.82 -24.54
C GLN A 108 7.09 0.57 -25.07
N GLY A 109 7.68 -0.61 -24.88
CA GLY A 109 9.07 -0.92 -25.23
C GLY A 109 10.10 -0.16 -24.38
N ALA A 110 9.74 0.23 -23.15
CA ALA A 110 10.59 1.02 -22.27
C ALA A 110 11.49 0.14 -21.39
N ASP A 111 12.43 -0.60 -22.00
CA ASP A 111 13.24 -1.65 -21.34
C ASP A 111 13.91 -1.20 -20.04
N ALA A 112 14.52 -0.01 -20.02
CA ALA A 112 15.18 0.51 -18.81
C ALA A 112 14.18 0.78 -17.67
N THR A 113 12.96 1.21 -17.99
CA THR A 113 11.90 1.43 -16.98
C THR A 113 11.36 0.10 -16.50
N PHE A 114 11.16 -0.85 -17.41
CA PHE A 114 10.71 -2.20 -17.11
C PHE A 114 11.63 -2.88 -16.09
N GLU A 115 12.95 -2.88 -16.35
CA GLU A 115 13.95 -3.45 -15.45
C GLU A 115 13.99 -2.73 -14.09
N ALA A 116 13.92 -1.39 -14.09
CA ALA A 116 13.90 -0.62 -12.85
C ALA A 116 12.68 -0.95 -11.97
N LEU A 117 11.49 -1.06 -12.56
CA LEU A 117 10.27 -1.41 -11.84
C LEU A 117 10.29 -2.86 -11.32
N ARG A 118 10.85 -3.79 -12.10
CA ARG A 118 11.01 -5.20 -11.68
C ARG A 118 11.98 -5.35 -10.51
N ASN A 119 13.06 -4.58 -10.51
CA ASN A 119 13.99 -4.50 -9.38
C ASN A 119 13.33 -3.90 -8.14
N LEU A 120 12.56 -2.82 -8.30
CA LEU A 120 11.79 -2.21 -7.22
C LEU A 120 10.79 -3.20 -6.60
N ARG A 121 10.05 -3.94 -7.43
CA ARG A 121 9.12 -4.98 -6.98
C ARG A 121 9.82 -6.04 -6.14
N THR A 122 10.98 -6.52 -6.59
CA THR A 122 11.76 -7.50 -5.84
C THR A 122 12.21 -6.96 -4.48
N ALA A 123 12.65 -5.71 -4.44
CA ALA A 123 13.06 -5.05 -3.21
C ALA A 123 11.89 -4.92 -2.20
N VAL A 124 10.72 -4.46 -2.67
CA VAL A 124 9.51 -4.34 -1.82
C VAL A 124 9.06 -5.69 -1.27
N VAL A 125 9.04 -6.72 -2.12
CA VAL A 125 8.67 -8.08 -1.68
C VAL A 125 9.63 -8.58 -0.61
N ARG A 126 10.94 -8.41 -0.83
CA ARG A 126 11.96 -8.83 0.14
C ARG A 126 11.80 -8.12 1.48
N ASP A 127 11.61 -6.80 1.43
CA ASP A 127 11.49 -5.95 2.62
C ASP A 127 10.22 -6.26 3.44
N LEU A 128 9.04 -6.28 2.81
CA LEU A 128 7.79 -6.60 3.51
C LEU A 128 7.73 -8.06 3.98
N THR A 129 8.35 -9.00 3.25
CA THR A 129 8.45 -10.39 3.71
C THR A 129 9.36 -10.52 4.92
N ALA A 130 10.50 -9.83 4.94
CA ALA A 130 11.40 -9.83 6.09
C ALA A 130 10.74 -9.20 7.33
N ARG A 131 10.01 -8.09 7.16
CA ARG A 131 9.30 -7.43 8.26
C ARG A 131 8.08 -8.24 8.74
N GLY A 132 7.38 -8.91 7.83
CA GLY A 132 6.26 -9.79 8.16
C GLY A 132 6.66 -11.11 8.82
N ALA A 133 7.86 -11.64 8.54
CA ALA A 133 8.28 -12.99 8.95
C ALA A 133 8.24 -13.26 10.46
N ASN A 134 8.42 -12.21 11.28
CA ASN A 134 8.41 -12.32 12.75
C ASN A 134 7.10 -11.85 13.39
N LEU A 135 6.10 -11.45 12.59
CA LEU A 135 4.81 -11.00 13.10
C LEU A 135 3.87 -12.18 13.31
N ALA A 136 3.05 -12.09 14.37
CA ALA A 136 1.99 -13.04 14.60
C ALA A 136 0.98 -13.01 13.43
N GLN A 137 0.45 -14.18 13.06
CA GLN A 137 -0.62 -14.31 12.08
C GLN A 137 -1.95 -13.92 12.72
N LEU A 138 -2.96 -13.50 11.96
CA LEU A 138 -4.30 -13.37 12.50
C LEU A 138 -4.97 -14.76 12.52
N ALA A 139 -5.46 -15.16 13.69
CA ALA A 139 -6.25 -16.37 13.88
C ALA A 139 -7.71 -15.98 14.21
N THR A 140 -8.66 -16.68 13.59
CA THR A 140 -10.07 -16.54 13.95
C THR A 140 -10.32 -17.26 15.26
N ILE A 141 -10.66 -16.50 16.30
CA ILE A 141 -11.08 -17.03 17.59
C ILE A 141 -12.61 -17.10 17.59
N THR A 142 -13.14 -18.30 17.86
CA THR A 142 -14.58 -18.52 18.04
C THR A 142 -14.87 -18.95 19.47
N SER A 143 -15.96 -18.40 20.01
CA SER A 143 -16.47 -18.69 21.34
C SER A 143 -17.95 -19.00 21.27
N PRO A 144 -18.45 -20.03 21.97
CA PRO A 144 -19.87 -20.40 21.92
C PRO A 144 -20.80 -19.33 22.55
N THR A 145 -20.28 -18.48 23.43
CA THR A 145 -21.03 -17.38 24.07
C THR A 145 -20.20 -16.12 24.14
N THR A 146 -20.86 -14.97 24.32
CA THR A 146 -20.18 -13.70 24.63
C THR A 146 -19.49 -13.82 25.98
N MET A 147 -18.21 -13.42 26.04
CA MET A 147 -17.38 -13.49 27.23
C MET A 147 -16.53 -12.22 27.35
N PRO A 148 -16.05 -11.87 28.55
CA PRO A 148 -15.12 -10.77 28.73
C PRO A 148 -13.78 -11.01 28.01
N SER A 149 -13.15 -9.94 27.53
CA SER A 149 -11.83 -10.00 26.86
C SER A 149 -10.76 -10.69 27.71
N THR A 150 -10.72 -10.45 29.01
CA THR A 150 -9.79 -11.07 29.96
C THR A 150 -9.94 -12.59 30.05
N VAL A 151 -11.18 -13.09 30.01
CA VAL A 151 -11.45 -14.53 30.02
C VAL A 151 -11.00 -15.17 28.71
N ILE A 152 -11.22 -14.50 27.58
CA ILE A 152 -10.77 -14.99 26.27
C ILE A 152 -9.25 -14.98 26.18
N ALA A 153 -8.58 -13.92 26.64
CA ALA A 153 -7.12 -13.81 26.69
C ALA A 153 -6.50 -14.94 27.51
N GLN A 154 -7.06 -15.22 28.68
CA GLN A 154 -6.61 -16.34 29.51
C GLN A 154 -6.80 -17.71 28.83
N ARG A 155 -7.88 -17.90 28.06
CA ARG A 155 -8.12 -19.17 27.36
C ARG A 155 -7.21 -19.38 26.16
N VAL A 156 -6.95 -18.32 25.39
CA VAL A 156 -6.23 -18.41 24.11
C VAL A 156 -4.72 -18.27 24.31
N TYR A 157 -4.30 -17.27 25.08
CA TYR A 157 -2.88 -16.95 25.29
C TYR A 157 -2.32 -17.47 26.61
N ARG A 158 -3.19 -17.91 27.54
CA ARG A 158 -2.81 -18.21 28.94
C ARG A 158 -2.28 -16.99 29.69
N ASP A 159 -2.64 -15.81 29.22
CA ASP A 159 -2.20 -14.54 29.76
C ASP A 159 -3.37 -13.55 29.69
N SER A 160 -3.80 -13.05 30.84
CA SER A 160 -4.88 -12.07 30.95
C SER A 160 -4.46 -10.64 30.61
N GLU A 161 -3.16 -10.33 30.61
CA GLU A 161 -2.66 -8.97 30.30
C GLU A 161 -2.85 -8.64 28.80
N ARG A 162 -2.95 -9.66 27.95
CA ARG A 162 -3.23 -9.51 26.50
C ARG A 162 -4.70 -9.23 26.17
N ALA A 163 -5.53 -8.92 27.17
CA ALA A 163 -6.94 -8.60 26.95
C ALA A 163 -7.16 -7.33 26.12
N ASP A 164 -6.29 -6.33 26.29
CA ASP A 164 -6.40 -5.06 25.55
C ASP A 164 -6.10 -5.25 24.06
N GLU A 165 -5.17 -6.15 23.71
CA GLU A 165 -4.91 -6.52 22.31
C GLU A 165 -6.16 -7.09 21.64
N LEU A 166 -6.93 -7.94 22.34
CA LEU A 166 -8.18 -8.50 21.82
C LEU A 166 -9.24 -7.41 21.62
N VAL A 167 -9.32 -6.43 22.51
CA VAL A 167 -10.26 -5.31 22.39
C VAL A 167 -9.90 -4.45 21.19
N ILE A 168 -8.61 -4.16 20.97
CA ILE A 168 -8.14 -3.39 19.80
C ILE A 168 -8.47 -4.12 18.49
N GLN A 169 -8.28 -5.44 18.45
CA GLN A 169 -8.50 -6.22 17.22
C GLN A 169 -9.97 -6.49 16.92
N ALA A 170 -10.79 -6.75 17.95
CA ALA A 170 -12.20 -7.09 17.77
C ALA A 170 -13.14 -5.86 17.73
N ASP A 171 -12.65 -4.69 18.17
CA ASP A 171 -13.39 -3.44 18.35
C ASP A 171 -14.82 -3.64 18.91
N PRO A 172 -14.96 -4.29 20.09
CA PRO A 172 -16.26 -4.56 20.66
C PRO A 172 -16.88 -3.27 21.22
N ARG A 173 -18.22 -3.17 21.22
CA ARG A 173 -18.93 -2.07 21.90
C ARG A 173 -18.54 -1.93 23.37
N HIS A 174 -18.23 -3.04 24.04
CA HIS A 174 -17.78 -3.05 25.43
C HIS A 174 -16.87 -4.27 25.69
N PRO A 175 -15.72 -4.11 26.38
CA PRO A 175 -14.74 -5.18 26.61
C PRO A 175 -15.30 -6.43 27.33
N ALA A 176 -16.33 -6.25 28.17
CA ALA A 176 -17.00 -7.36 28.85
C ALA A 176 -17.88 -8.23 27.92
N PHE A 177 -18.18 -7.75 26.71
CA PHE A 177 -19.08 -8.39 25.75
C PHE A 177 -18.40 -8.52 24.38
N MET A 178 -17.35 -9.33 24.33
CA MET A 178 -16.67 -9.64 23.07
C MET A 178 -17.61 -10.40 22.12
N PRO A 179 -17.50 -10.17 20.80
CA PRO A 179 -18.23 -10.95 19.80
C PRO A 179 -17.83 -12.43 19.83
N VAL A 180 -18.75 -13.30 19.41
CA VAL A 180 -18.57 -14.77 19.39
C VAL A 180 -17.57 -15.25 18.33
N SER A 181 -17.25 -14.42 17.35
CA SER A 181 -16.26 -14.70 16.30
C SER A 181 -15.54 -13.42 15.95
N PHE A 182 -14.22 -13.41 16.02
CA PHE A 182 -13.38 -12.27 15.66
C PHE A 182 -11.95 -12.73 15.32
N GLN A 183 -11.18 -11.85 14.68
CA GLN A 183 -9.76 -12.10 14.40
C GLN A 183 -8.89 -11.53 15.51
N ALA A 184 -7.85 -12.25 15.89
CA ALA A 184 -6.85 -11.78 16.83
C ALA A 184 -5.48 -12.38 16.50
N LEU A 185 -4.41 -11.78 17.03
CA LEU A 185 -3.05 -12.26 16.81
C LEU A 185 -2.90 -13.71 17.31
N SER A 186 -2.28 -14.57 16.52
CA SER A 186 -1.96 -15.94 16.89
C SER A 186 -0.92 -15.94 18.02
N LYS A 187 -0.89 -17.03 18.78
CA LYS A 187 0.02 -17.20 19.92
C LYS A 187 1.48 -16.92 19.58
#